data_AF-A0A0W4ZLL6-F1
#
_entry.id   AF-A0A0W4ZLL6-F1
#
_cell.length_a   1.000
_cell.length_b   1.000
_cell.length_c   1.000
_cell.angle_alpha   90.00
_cell.angle_beta   90.00
_cell.angle_gamma   90.00
#
_symmetry.space_group_name_H-M   'P 1'
#
loop_
_entity.id
_entity.type
_entity.pdbx_description
1 polymer ?
#
loop_
_entity_poly.entity_id
_entity_poly.type
_entity_poly.pdbx_seq_one_letter_code
_entity_poly.pdbx_strand_id
1 'polypeptide(L)'
;MTGIEEIKENEAEKPALSNGYNKGEWPTMEYYEDKKKELRDLINKKQSVDRALAALEEKIYKLEGAYLEDTSQGGNIIRGFEGFLKGSNYKKRTDYTDNDRLFSFSSGTFLKFLHKNDSGDDSDTSTSQKKKKRRKLDGDSSGSSKDLPYVSKRVRISFRTDD
;
A
#
# COMPACT_ATOMS: atom_id res chain seq x y z
N MET A 1 23.93 -51.07 12.78
CA MET A 1 25.00 -50.09 12.49
C MET A 1 25.60 -50.46 11.15
N THR A 2 25.10 -49.85 10.08
CA THR A 2 25.61 -49.99 8.71
C THR A 2 25.58 -48.60 8.11
N GLY A 3 26.75 -48.04 7.82
CA GLY A 3 26.89 -46.76 7.14
C GLY A 3 26.47 -46.85 5.67
N ILE A 4 26.19 -45.70 5.08
CA ILE A 4 26.35 -45.37 3.66
C ILE A 4 26.03 -43.87 3.51
N GLU A 5 27.01 -43.18 2.92
CA GLU A 5 26.95 -41.95 2.11
C GLU A 5 26.73 -40.58 2.76
N GLU A 6 27.89 -39.94 2.93
CA GLU A 6 28.20 -38.53 3.01
C GLU A 6 27.56 -37.75 1.84
N ILE A 7 26.47 -37.04 2.11
CA ILE A 7 25.91 -36.05 1.18
C ILE A 7 26.84 -34.83 1.23
N LYS A 8 27.80 -34.77 0.30
CA LYS A 8 28.46 -33.51 -0.05
C LYS A 8 27.41 -32.61 -0.67
N GLU A 9 26.84 -31.73 0.14
CA GLU A 9 26.14 -30.55 -0.37
C GLU A 9 27.15 -29.74 -1.18
N ASN A 10 26.96 -29.77 -2.50
CA ASN A 10 27.59 -28.84 -3.40
C ASN A 10 27.09 -27.44 -3.03
N GLU A 11 27.83 -26.74 -2.17
CA GLU A 11 27.81 -25.28 -2.12
C GLU A 11 28.27 -24.80 -3.50
N ALA A 12 27.31 -24.63 -4.41
CA ALA A 12 27.50 -23.79 -5.57
C ALA A 12 27.76 -22.39 -5.03
N GLU A 13 29.04 -22.05 -4.91
CA GLU A 13 29.51 -20.71 -4.60
C GLU A 13 28.72 -19.73 -5.46
N LYS A 14 27.84 -18.96 -4.80
CA LYS A 14 27.21 -17.82 -5.47
C LYS A 14 28.38 -16.94 -5.93
N PRO A 15 28.52 -16.64 -7.24
CA PRO A 15 29.61 -15.80 -7.69
C PRO A 15 29.52 -14.49 -6.92
N ALA A 16 30.63 -14.13 -6.26
CA ALA A 16 30.74 -12.88 -5.54
C ALA A 16 30.29 -11.77 -6.50
N LEU A 17 29.17 -11.11 -6.16
CA LEU A 17 28.69 -9.96 -6.90
C LEU A 17 29.79 -8.90 -6.78
N SER A 18 30.60 -8.77 -7.82
CA SER A 18 31.45 -7.62 -8.08
C SER A 18 30.51 -6.41 -8.07
N ASN A 19 30.46 -5.73 -6.94
CA ASN A 19 29.65 -4.54 -6.78
C ASN A 19 30.40 -3.44 -7.54
N GLY A 20 30.17 -3.35 -8.85
CA GLY A 20 30.82 -2.41 -9.79
C GLY A 20 30.71 -0.92 -9.47
N TYR A 21 30.29 -0.57 -8.25
CA TYR A 21 30.54 0.72 -7.63
C TYR A 21 31.92 0.73 -6.97
N ASN A 22 32.94 1.06 -7.75
CA ASN A 22 34.17 1.61 -7.18
C ASN A 22 33.90 3.06 -6.79
N LYS A 23 34.01 3.38 -5.49
CA LYS A 23 33.81 4.74 -4.97
C LYS A 23 34.84 5.69 -5.60
N GLY A 24 34.44 6.41 -6.63
CA GLY A 24 35.31 7.34 -7.38
C GLY A 24 35.30 7.14 -8.90
N GLU A 25 34.71 6.06 -9.42
CA GLU A 25 34.57 5.81 -10.86
C GLU A 25 33.10 5.92 -11.30
N TRP A 26 32.87 6.46 -12.50
CA TRP A 26 31.52 6.53 -13.07
C TRP A 26 31.00 5.11 -13.32
N PRO A 27 29.76 4.79 -12.93
CA PRO A 27 29.21 3.45 -13.09
C PRO A 27 29.26 2.99 -14.54
N THR A 28 29.64 1.73 -14.77
CA THR A 28 29.61 1.14 -16.11
C THR A 28 28.17 1.09 -16.64
N MET A 29 28.00 1.18 -17.96
CA MET A 29 26.67 1.13 -18.58
C MET A 29 25.92 -0.17 -18.25
N GLU A 30 26.66 -1.29 -18.19
CA GLU A 30 26.14 -2.61 -17.80
C GLU A 30 25.61 -2.60 -16.36
N TYR A 31 26.37 -2.05 -15.42
CA TYR A 31 25.95 -1.91 -14.03
C TYR A 31 24.64 -1.12 -13.89
N TYR A 32 24.49 -0.04 -14.66
CA TYR A 32 23.29 0.77 -14.67
C TYR A 32 22.07 0.00 -15.21
N GLU A 33 22.24 -0.78 -16.28
CA GLU A 33 21.15 -1.59 -16.84
C GLU A 33 20.74 -2.74 -15.90
N ASP A 34 21.69 -3.36 -15.21
CA ASP A 34 21.41 -4.35 -14.16
C ASP A 34 20.60 -3.74 -13.01
N LYS A 35 21.02 -2.57 -12.51
CA LYS A 35 20.28 -1.87 -11.44
C LYS A 35 18.91 -1.38 -11.88
N LYS A 36 18.74 -0.98 -13.14
CA LYS A 36 17.42 -0.70 -13.70
C LYS A 36 16.53 -1.94 -13.72
N LYS A 37 17.07 -3.10 -14.11
CA LYS A 37 16.32 -4.36 -14.13
C LYS A 37 15.91 -4.76 -12.72
N GLU A 38 16.85 -4.75 -11.78
CA GLU A 38 16.58 -5.03 -10.36
C GLU A 38 15.49 -4.12 -9.79
N LEU A 39 15.55 -2.82 -10.09
CA LEU A 39 14.52 -1.87 -9.65
C LEU A 39 13.13 -2.21 -10.21
N ARG A 40 13.03 -2.57 -11.49
CA ARG A 40 11.76 -3.00 -12.10
C ARG A 40 11.20 -4.25 -11.41
N ASP A 41 12.07 -5.23 -11.15
CA ASP A 41 11.68 -6.48 -10.49
C ASP A 41 11.21 -6.22 -9.05
N LEU A 42 11.90 -5.35 -8.32
CA LEU A 42 11.50 -4.94 -6.96
C LEU A 42 10.16 -4.20 -6.95
N ILE A 43 9.91 -3.32 -7.93
CA ILE A 43 8.61 -2.63 -8.06
C ILE A 43 7.49 -3.64 -8.32
N ASN A 44 7.70 -4.58 -9.24
CA ASN A 44 6.72 -5.63 -9.54
C ASN A 44 6.45 -6.51 -8.31
N LYS A 45 7.51 -6.88 -7.58
CA LYS A 45 7.40 -7.65 -6.34
C LYS A 45 6.62 -6.89 -5.27
N LYS A 46 6.92 -5.61 -5.07
CA LYS A 46 6.16 -4.74 -4.15
C LYS A 46 4.67 -4.73 -4.52
N GLN A 47 4.34 -4.48 -5.79
CA GLN A 47 2.96 -4.48 -6.26
C GLN A 47 2.25 -5.84 -6.09
N SER A 48 2.99 -6.95 -6.21
CA SER A 48 2.44 -8.29 -5.95
C SER A 48 2.13 -8.49 -4.47
N VAL A 49 3.05 -8.08 -3.59
CA VAL A 49 2.88 -8.18 -2.13
C VAL A 49 1.74 -7.28 -1.66
N ASP A 50 1.66 -6.05 -2.14
CA ASP A 50 0.59 -5.11 -1.80
C ASP A 50 -0.80 -5.67 -2.18
N ARG A 51 -0.91 -6.31 -3.34
CA ARG A 51 -2.16 -6.99 -3.78
C ARG A 51 -2.50 -8.19 -2.91
N ALA A 52 -1.51 -9.01 -2.57
CA ALA A 52 -1.72 -10.18 -1.71
C ALA A 52 -2.12 -9.75 -0.29
N LEU A 53 -1.52 -8.68 0.23
CA LEU A 53 -1.87 -8.10 1.53
C LEU A 53 -3.32 -7.63 1.54
N ALA A 54 -3.74 -6.84 0.54
CA ALA A 54 -5.12 -6.37 0.45
C ALA A 54 -6.13 -7.52 0.38
N ALA A 55 -5.83 -8.58 -0.37
CA ALA A 55 -6.69 -9.76 -0.45
C ALA A 55 -6.79 -10.52 0.89
N LEU A 56 -5.69 -10.59 1.65
CA LEU A 56 -5.68 -11.20 2.99
C LEU A 56 -6.47 -10.36 3.99
N GLU A 57 -6.32 -9.04 3.98
CA GLU A 57 -7.07 -8.13 4.84
C GLU A 57 -8.58 -8.23 4.59
N GLU A 58 -9.00 -8.27 3.31
CA GLU A 58 -10.40 -8.49 2.95
C GLU A 58 -10.91 -9.84 3.45
N LYS A 59 -10.09 -10.90 3.35
CA LYS A 59 -10.43 -12.23 3.86
C LYS A 59 -10.60 -12.22 5.38
N ILE A 60 -9.69 -11.57 6.11
CA ILE A 60 -9.78 -11.44 7.57
C ILE A 60 -11.09 -10.74 7.94
N TYR A 61 -11.38 -9.60 7.31
CA TYR A 61 -12.61 -8.83 7.58
C TYR A 61 -13.89 -9.66 7.39
N LYS A 62 -13.95 -10.46 6.31
CA LYS A 62 -15.10 -11.36 6.04
C LYS A 62 -15.22 -12.46 7.09
N LEU A 63 -14.09 -13.11 7.42
CA LEU A 63 -14.07 -14.19 8.41
C LEU A 63 -14.44 -13.70 9.81
N GLU A 64 -13.98 -12.51 10.19
CA GLU A 64 -14.38 -11.88 11.45
C GLU A 64 -15.88 -11.64 11.52
N GLY A 65 -16.48 -11.09 10.46
CA GLY A 65 -17.92 -10.85 10.41
C GLY A 65 -18.71 -12.13 10.63
N ALA A 66 -18.36 -13.19 9.89
CA ALA A 66 -18.98 -14.50 10.03
C ALA A 66 -18.79 -15.07 11.45
N TYR A 67 -17.58 -14.99 12.01
CA TYR A 67 -17.29 -15.48 13.35
C TYR A 67 -18.10 -14.75 14.43
N LEU A 68 -18.20 -13.42 14.37
CA LEU A 68 -18.95 -12.63 15.34
C LEU A 68 -20.46 -12.87 15.26
N GLU A 69 -20.98 -13.10 14.06
CA GLU A 69 -22.37 -13.45 13.84
C GLU A 69 -22.71 -14.83 14.42
N ASP A 70 -21.91 -15.84 14.07
CA ASP A 70 -22.08 -17.23 14.51
C ASP A 70 -21.92 -17.39 16.03
N THR A 71 -21.02 -16.62 16.64
CA THR A 71 -20.70 -16.71 18.07
C THR A 71 -21.47 -15.72 18.96
N SER A 72 -22.46 -15.01 18.42
CA SER A 72 -23.23 -13.98 19.13
C SER A 72 -23.93 -14.46 20.41
N GLN A 73 -24.16 -15.76 20.58
CA GLN A 73 -24.92 -16.33 21.70
C GLN A 73 -24.08 -17.09 22.74
N GLY A 74 -23.01 -17.77 22.30
CA GLY A 74 -22.22 -18.67 23.17
C GLY A 74 -21.11 -17.96 23.94
N GLY A 75 -20.67 -16.79 23.47
CA GLY A 75 -19.42 -16.16 23.88
C GLY A 75 -18.34 -16.36 22.83
N ASN A 76 -17.37 -15.45 22.82
CA ASN A 76 -16.34 -15.37 21.78
C ASN A 76 -15.03 -14.83 22.35
N ILE A 77 -13.96 -14.86 21.55
CA ILE A 77 -12.62 -14.43 22.00
C ILE A 77 -12.55 -12.96 22.45
N ILE A 78 -13.53 -12.14 22.06
CA ILE A 78 -13.54 -10.69 22.31
C ILE A 78 -14.19 -10.37 23.65
N ARG A 79 -15.31 -11.04 23.94
CA ARG A 79 -16.15 -10.77 25.12
C ARG A 79 -16.03 -11.86 26.19
N GLY A 80 -15.33 -12.95 25.89
CA GLY A 80 -15.13 -14.10 26.76
C GLY A 80 -16.17 -15.20 26.57
N PHE A 81 -15.93 -16.32 27.27
CA PHE A 81 -16.69 -17.57 27.18
C PHE A 81 -17.60 -17.82 28.39
N GLU A 82 -17.86 -16.78 29.21
CA GLU A 82 -18.70 -16.92 30.42
C GLU A 82 -20.11 -17.44 30.13
N GLY A 83 -20.60 -17.22 28.90
CA GLY A 83 -21.91 -17.67 28.44
C GLY A 83 -22.09 -19.19 28.51
N PHE A 84 -21.02 -19.96 28.28
CA PHE A 84 -21.04 -21.42 28.35
C PHE A 84 -21.13 -21.96 29.78
N LEU A 85 -20.65 -21.21 30.78
CA LEU A 85 -20.53 -21.67 32.17
C LEU A 85 -21.82 -21.48 32.97
N LYS A 86 -22.60 -20.43 32.68
CA LYS A 86 -23.74 -20.04 33.53
C LYS A 86 -25.07 -20.71 33.16
N GLY A 87 -25.13 -21.54 32.10
CA GLY A 87 -26.36 -22.20 31.65
C GLY A 87 -27.54 -21.25 31.40
N SER A 88 -27.26 -19.95 31.36
CA SER A 88 -28.27 -18.92 31.33
C SER A 88 -28.62 -18.69 29.87
N ASN A 89 -29.88 -18.90 29.54
CA ASN A 89 -30.48 -18.47 28.30
C ASN A 89 -30.30 -16.95 28.20
N TYR A 90 -29.19 -16.47 27.62
CA TYR A 90 -28.97 -15.07 27.32
C TYR A 90 -29.96 -14.69 26.20
N LYS A 91 -31.16 -14.28 26.62
CA LYS A 91 -32.30 -13.91 25.77
C LYS A 91 -32.06 -12.67 24.89
N LYS A 92 -30.85 -12.12 24.87
CA LYS A 92 -30.49 -11.00 24.00
C LYS A 92 -29.22 -11.36 23.26
N ARG A 93 -29.35 -11.60 21.95
CA ARG A 93 -28.19 -11.54 21.05
C ARG A 93 -27.55 -10.17 21.27
N THR A 94 -26.29 -10.15 21.65
CA THR A 94 -25.57 -8.88 21.74
C THR A 94 -25.04 -8.58 20.35
N ASP A 95 -25.58 -7.54 19.73
CA ASP A 95 -25.13 -7.10 18.42
C ASP A 95 -23.61 -6.84 18.45
N TYR A 96 -22.91 -7.27 17.41
CA TYR A 96 -21.50 -6.95 17.25
C TYR A 96 -21.39 -5.57 16.59
N THR A 97 -20.40 -4.81 17.02
CA THR A 97 -20.07 -3.51 16.46
C THR A 97 -18.82 -3.63 15.61
N ASP A 98 -18.56 -2.68 14.72
CA ASP A 98 -17.32 -2.71 13.94
C ASP A 98 -16.08 -2.65 14.83
N ASN A 99 -16.16 -2.02 16.01
CA ASN A 99 -15.10 -1.99 17.03
C ASN A 99 -14.71 -3.39 17.54
N ASP A 100 -15.57 -4.39 17.39
CA ASP A 100 -15.28 -5.77 17.75
C ASP A 100 -14.38 -6.48 16.69
N ARG A 101 -13.93 -5.81 15.62
CA ARG A 101 -13.09 -6.42 14.56
C ARG A 101 -11.58 -6.34 14.86
N LEU A 102 -11.16 -6.97 15.95
CA LEU A 102 -9.80 -6.82 16.50
C LEU A 102 -8.67 -7.23 15.53
N PHE A 103 -8.86 -8.26 14.71
CA PHE A 103 -7.84 -8.70 13.75
C PHE A 103 -7.76 -7.74 12.56
N SER A 104 -8.88 -7.23 12.05
CA SER A 104 -8.84 -6.15 11.05
C SER A 104 -8.16 -4.89 11.59
N PHE A 105 -8.44 -4.52 12.84
CA PHE A 105 -7.79 -3.36 13.48
C PHE A 105 -6.32 -3.58 13.85
N SER A 106 -5.84 -4.82 13.86
CA SER A 106 -4.42 -5.09 14.06
C SER A 106 -3.56 -4.71 12.85
N SER A 107 -4.17 -4.50 11.68
CA SER A 107 -3.46 -4.08 10.47
C SER A 107 -3.42 -2.57 10.29
N GLY A 108 -2.22 -1.99 10.36
CA GLY A 108 -2.03 -0.55 10.11
C GLY A 108 -2.38 -0.11 8.69
N THR A 109 -2.24 -1.00 7.70
CA THR A 109 -2.65 -0.73 6.31
C THR A 109 -4.17 -0.70 6.15
N PHE A 110 -4.88 -1.56 6.88
CA PHE A 110 -6.35 -1.56 6.92
C PHE A 110 -6.91 -0.28 7.56
N LEU A 111 -6.36 0.17 8.70
CA LEU A 111 -6.76 1.44 9.33
C LEU A 111 -6.55 2.63 8.39
N LYS A 112 -5.41 2.66 7.70
CA LYS A 112 -5.10 3.72 6.73
C LYS A 112 -6.11 3.76 5.58
N PHE A 113 -6.56 2.60 5.11
CA PHE A 113 -7.62 2.52 4.10
C PHE A 113 -8.96 3.00 4.64
N LEU A 114 -9.33 2.64 5.87
CA LEU A 114 -10.57 3.07 6.50
C LEU A 114 -10.60 4.60 6.70
N HIS A 115 -9.52 5.17 7.25
CA HIS A 115 -9.40 6.63 7.41
C HIS A 115 -9.39 7.38 6.08
N LYS A 116 -8.88 6.77 5.00
CA LYS A 116 -8.92 7.34 3.66
C LYS A 116 -10.32 7.32 3.03
N ASN A 117 -11.18 6.38 3.42
CA ASN A 117 -12.57 6.35 2.98
C ASN A 117 -13.47 7.28 3.81
N ASP A 118 -13.13 7.51 5.09
CA ASP A 118 -13.87 8.40 5.99
C ASP A 118 -13.46 9.88 5.81
N SER A 119 -12.17 10.11 5.56
CA SER A 119 -11.65 11.41 5.12
C SER A 119 -11.87 11.49 3.61
N GLY A 120 -13.01 12.02 3.16
CA GLY A 120 -13.32 12.30 1.75
C GLY A 120 -12.40 13.33 1.08
N ASP A 121 -11.09 13.22 1.30
CA ASP A 121 -10.05 13.99 0.64
C ASP A 121 -9.80 13.39 -0.74
N ASP A 122 -10.43 13.99 -1.76
CA ASP A 122 -10.21 13.79 -3.19
C ASP A 122 -8.76 14.18 -3.61
N SER A 123 -7.73 13.56 -3.01
CA SER A 123 -6.36 13.63 -3.53
C SER A 123 -6.17 12.58 -4.62
N ASP A 124 -6.71 12.95 -5.78
CA ASP A 124 -6.53 12.31 -7.09
C ASP A 124 -5.05 11.98 -7.35
N THR A 125 -4.68 10.72 -7.09
CA THR A 125 -3.40 10.13 -7.53
C THR A 125 -3.63 9.23 -8.74
N SER A 126 -4.51 9.67 -9.66
CA SER A 126 -4.63 9.07 -10.98
C SER A 126 -4.30 10.12 -12.05
N THR A 127 -3.06 10.12 -12.54
CA THR A 127 -2.68 10.87 -13.74
C THR A 127 -3.32 10.22 -14.98
N SER A 128 -4.65 10.34 -15.10
CA SER A 128 -5.41 9.90 -16.26
C SER A 128 -5.50 11.04 -17.27
N GLN A 129 -4.68 10.95 -18.31
CA GLN A 129 -4.68 11.82 -19.50
C GLN A 129 -6.06 11.80 -20.19
N LYS A 130 -6.96 12.73 -19.82
CA LYS A 130 -8.24 12.91 -20.53
C LYS A 130 -8.10 14.01 -21.60
N LYS A 131 -7.85 13.59 -22.84
CA LYS A 131 -7.96 14.43 -24.05
C LYS A 131 -9.34 15.11 -24.09
N LYS A 132 -9.38 16.44 -23.90
CA LYS A 132 -10.59 17.25 -24.13
C LYS A 132 -10.75 17.56 -25.63
N LYS A 133 -11.83 17.03 -26.19
CA LYS A 133 -12.34 17.24 -27.55
C LYS A 133 -12.85 18.68 -27.70
N ARG A 134 -12.30 19.43 -28.66
CA ARG A 134 -12.66 20.83 -28.98
C ARG A 134 -14.10 20.90 -29.51
N ARG A 135 -14.89 21.87 -29.03
CA ARG A 135 -16.11 22.35 -29.72
C ARG A 135 -15.85 23.79 -30.17
N LYS A 136 -16.02 24.04 -31.47
CA LYS A 136 -16.12 25.38 -32.08
C LYS A 136 -17.47 25.99 -31.71
N LEU A 137 -17.49 27.28 -31.46
CA LEU A 137 -18.65 28.15 -31.55
C LEU A 137 -18.15 29.53 -31.98
N ASP A 138 -18.69 29.99 -33.10
CA ASP A 138 -18.49 31.32 -33.67
C ASP A 138 -19.33 32.34 -32.88
N GLY A 139 -18.87 33.60 -32.75
CA GLY A 139 -19.65 34.65 -32.11
C GLY A 139 -18.85 35.92 -31.82
N ASP A 140 -19.23 36.97 -32.51
CA ASP A 140 -18.68 38.33 -32.59
C ASP A 140 -18.90 39.17 -31.31
N SER A 141 -18.20 40.32 -31.23
CA SER A 141 -18.52 41.54 -30.44
C SER A 141 -17.71 41.88 -29.16
N SER A 142 -17.09 43.07 -29.26
CA SER A 142 -16.67 44.11 -28.29
C SER A 142 -16.66 43.86 -26.77
N GLY A 143 -15.56 44.27 -26.11
CA GLY A 143 -15.57 44.61 -24.68
C GLY A 143 -14.19 44.71 -24.03
N SER A 144 -13.79 45.91 -23.61
CA SER A 144 -12.60 46.15 -22.81
C SER A 144 -12.70 45.53 -21.42
N SER A 145 -11.64 44.87 -20.92
CA SER A 145 -11.18 45.05 -19.53
C SER A 145 -9.95 44.22 -19.21
N LYS A 146 -9.17 44.81 -18.32
CA LYS A 146 -7.94 44.34 -17.67
C LYS A 146 -8.19 42.99 -17.02
N ASP A 147 -7.25 42.04 -17.17
CA ASP A 147 -6.89 41.01 -16.19
C ASP A 147 -5.85 40.05 -16.80
N LEU A 148 -4.56 40.35 -16.62
CA LEU A 148 -3.48 39.40 -16.90
C LEU A 148 -3.40 38.40 -15.73
N PRO A 149 -3.27 37.09 -15.98
CA PRO A 149 -3.16 36.11 -14.92
C PRO A 149 -1.85 36.30 -14.13
N TYR A 150 -1.97 36.22 -12.82
CA TYR A 150 -0.90 36.21 -11.82
C TYR A 150 0.28 35.33 -12.27
N VAL A 151 1.38 35.97 -12.64
CA VAL A 151 2.67 35.30 -12.84
C VAL A 151 3.20 34.96 -11.45
N SER A 152 3.16 33.67 -11.10
CA SER A 152 3.78 33.18 -9.88
C SER A 152 5.28 33.49 -9.92
N LYS A 153 5.74 34.36 -9.01
CA LYS A 153 7.13 34.84 -8.94
C LYS A 153 8.05 33.63 -8.70
N ARG A 154 8.87 33.26 -9.68
CA ARG A 154 9.92 32.24 -9.49
C ARG A 154 10.94 32.77 -8.48
N VAL A 155 11.05 32.10 -7.34
CA VAL A 155 12.10 32.34 -6.34
C VAL A 155 13.44 31.97 -6.98
N ARG A 156 14.34 32.94 -7.09
CA ARG A 156 15.69 32.74 -7.59
C ARG A 156 16.56 32.32 -6.41
N ILE A 157 17.07 31.09 -6.43
CA ILE A 157 17.99 30.59 -5.41
C ILE A 157 19.40 30.97 -5.86
N SER A 158 20.04 31.87 -5.12
CA SER A 158 21.46 32.22 -5.30
C SER A 158 22.31 31.40 -4.34
N PHE A 159 23.31 30.69 -4.87
CA PHE A 159 24.35 30.06 -4.06
C PHE A 159 25.44 31.10 -3.76
N ARG A 160 25.80 31.26 -2.48
CA ARG A 160 27.00 32.00 -2.08
C ARG A 160 28.22 31.20 -2.52
N THR A 161 29.14 31.84 -3.22
CA THR A 161 30.50 31.37 -3.40
C THR A 161 31.34 32.08 -2.34
N ASP A 162 31.85 31.32 -1.36
CA ASP A 162 32.82 31.82 -0.39
C ASP A 162 34.21 31.80 -1.07
N ASP A 163 34.87 32.97 -1.12
CA ASP A 163 36.31 33.14 -1.39
C ASP A 163 37.09 33.10 -0.06
#